data_AF-A0A972IBW1-F1
#
_entry.id   AF-A0A972IBW1-F1
#
_cell.length_a   1.000
_cell.length_b   1.000
_cell.length_c   1.000
_cell.angle_alpha   90.00
_cell.angle_beta   90.00
_cell.angle_gamma   90.00
#
_symmetry.space_group_name_H-M   'P 1'
#
loop_
_entity.id
_entity.type
_entity.pdbx_description
1 polymer ?
#
loop_
_entity_poly.entity_id
_entity_poly.type
_entity_poly.pdbx_seq_one_letter_code
_entity_poly.pdbx_strand_id
1 'polypeptide(L)' 'MNVIHTRKIKKIYKRFIKEPGLKGSIKSLFNRQFVEKVAVSGFDLDLEEGEFVGLIGPNGAGKTTLV' A
#
# COMPACT_ATOMS: atom_id res chain seq x y z
N MET A 1 23.45 17.04 -3.00
CA MET A 1 22.35 16.92 -3.99
C MET A 1 21.46 15.80 -3.51
N ASN A 2 20.14 16.02 -3.39
CA ASN A 2 19.23 14.95 -2.96
C ASN A 2 19.19 13.86 -4.03
N VAL A 3 19.47 12.62 -3.63
CA VAL A 3 19.41 11.46 -4.52
C VAL A 3 18.04 10.81 -4.51
N ILE A 4 17.30 10.96 -3.41
CA ILE A 4 15.89 10.53 -3.30
C ILE A 4 15.09 11.71 -2.76
N HIS A 5 14.02 12.07 -3.46
CA HIS A 5 13.12 13.14 -3.08
C HIS A 5 11.69 12.71 -3.39
N THR A 6 10.83 12.71 -2.37
CA THR A 6 9.43 12.33 -2.47
C THR A 6 8.54 13.38 -1.83
N ARG A 7 7.37 13.59 -2.44
CA ARG A 7 6.32 14.47 -1.91
C ARG A 7 4.94 13.84 -2.04
N LYS A 8 4.20 13.84 -0.94
CA LYS A 8 2.83 13.37 -0.74
C LYS A 8 2.55 12.02 -1.38
N ILE A 9 3.51 11.10 -1.32
CA ILE A 9 3.33 9.78 -1.92
C ILE A 9 2.15 9.08 -1.24
N LYS A 10 1.31 8.48 -2.07
CA LYS A 10 0.12 7.75 -1.66
C LYS A 10 0.04 6.43 -2.42
N LYS A 11 -0.21 5.35 -1.68
CA LYS A 11 -0.46 4.03 -2.27
C LYS A 11 -1.75 3.46 -1.69
N ILE A 12 -2.70 3.21 -2.57
CA ILE A 12 -3.93 2.47 -2.27
C ILE A 12 -3.89 1.17 -3.06
N TYR A 13 -4.15 0.05 -2.37
CA TYR A 13 -4.40 -1.24 -2.98
C TYR A 13 -5.90 -1.50 -3.04
N LYS A 14 -6.37 -2.07 -4.15
CA LYS A 14 -7.74 -2.59 -4.27
C LYS A 14 -7.70 -4.08 -3.98
N ARG A 15 -8.38 -4.49 -2.92
CA ARG A 15 -8.53 -5.90 -2.55
C ARG A 15 -9.91 -6.38 -2.98
N PHE A 16 -9.93 -7.48 -3.72
CA PHE A 16 -11.17 -8.18 -4.01
C PHE A 16 -11.68 -8.87 -2.74
N ILE A 17 -12.94 -8.61 -2.38
CA ILE A 17 -13.60 -9.32 -1.28
C ILE A 17 -14.47 -10.43 -1.88
N LYS A 18 -14.22 -11.65 -1.42
CA LYS A 18 -14.99 -12.83 -1.81
C LYS A 18 -15.81 -13.30 -0.62
N GLU A 19 -17.13 -13.36 -0.78
CA GLU A 19 -18.00 -14.02 0.18
C GLU A 19 -17.67 -15.53 0.25
N PRO A 20 -17.64 -16.13 1.45
CA PRO A 20 -17.32 -17.55 1.60
C PRO A 20 -18.36 -18.45 0.93
N GLY A 21 -17.93 -19.65 0.55
CA GLY A 21 -18.78 -20.70 -0.03
C GLY A 21 -18.97 -20.65 -1.55
N LEU A 22 -19.69 -21.66 -2.07
CA LEU A 22 -19.90 -21.84 -3.51
C LEU A 22 -20.80 -20.74 -4.10
N LYS A 23 -21.88 -20.37 -3.40
CA LYS A 23 -22.77 -19.25 -3.78
C LYS A 23 -22.00 -17.93 -3.86
N GLY A 24 -21.18 -17.64 -2.85
CA GLY A 24 -20.31 -16.46 -2.83
C GLY A 24 -19.32 -16.46 -4.00
N SER A 25 -18.78 -17.62 -4.37
CA SER A 25 -17.89 -17.77 -5.53
C SER A 25 -18.57 -17.44 -6.85
N ILE A 26 -19.77 -17.99 -7.08
CA ILE A 26 -20.55 -17.71 -8.31
C ILE A 26 -20.96 -16.24 -8.36
N LYS A 27 -21.50 -15.69 -7.26
CA LYS A 27 -21.86 -14.27 -7.17
C LYS A 27 -20.67 -13.36 -7.50
N SER A 28 -19.48 -13.71 -7.01
CA SER A 28 -18.26 -12.95 -7.23
C SER A 28 -17.71 -13.03 -8.68
N LEU A 29 -18.17 -13.98 -9.51
CA LEU A 29 -17.87 -13.99 -10.94
C LEU A 29 -18.65 -12.92 -11.70
N PHE A 30 -19.89 -12.64 -11.28
CA PHE A 30 -20.78 -11.68 -11.95
C PHE A 30 -20.77 -10.28 -11.31
N ASN A 31 -20.50 -10.18 -10.01
CA ASN A 31 -20.47 -8.91 -9.29
C ASN A 31 -19.27 -8.86 -8.32
N ARG A 32 -18.12 -8.37 -8.83
CA ARG A 32 -16.89 -8.28 -8.03
C ARG A 32 -16.91 -7.05 -7.14
N GLN A 33 -16.80 -7.25 -5.83
CA GLN A 33 -16.65 -6.16 -4.88
C GLN A 33 -15.19 -5.94 -4.53
N PHE A 34 -14.75 -4.68 -4.63
CA PHE A 34 -13.41 -4.26 -4.26
C PHE A 34 -13.49 -3.35 -3.04
N VAL A 35 -12.55 -3.51 -2.12
CA VAL A 35 -12.34 -2.58 -1.01
C VAL A 35 -10.95 -1.98 -1.13
N GLU A 36 -10.89 -0.68 -0.90
CA GLU A 36 -9.64 0.06 -0.91
C GLU A 36 -8.93 -0.08 0.45
N LYS A 37 -7.64 -0.40 0.40
CA LYS A 37 -6.75 -0.38 1.55
C LYS A 37 -5.65 0.64 1.29
N VAL A 38 -5.65 1.70 2.10
CA VAL A 38 -4.57 2.67 2.13
C VAL A 38 -3.35 2.02 2.77
N ALA A 39 -2.25 1.94 2.04
CA ALA A 39 -0.98 1.41 2.52
C ALA A 39 0.01 2.53 2.86
N VAL A 40 -0.01 3.63 2.11
CA VAL A 40 0.76 4.86 2.37
C VAL A 40 -0.15 6.04 2.08
N SER A 41 -0.12 7.07 2.93
CA SER A 41 -0.94 8.28 2.75
C SER A 41 -0.16 9.54 3.11
N GLY A 42 0.43 10.17 2.10
CA GLY A 42 1.12 11.45 2.27
C GLY A 42 2.49 11.28 2.93
N PHE A 43 3.38 10.54 2.27
CA PHE A 43 4.76 10.37 2.71
C PHE A 43 5.70 11.33 1.96
N ASP A 44 6.49 12.09 2.72
CA ASP A 44 7.52 13.01 2.26
C ASP A 44 8.89 12.51 2.78
N LEU A 45 9.89 12.52 1.92
CA LEU A 45 11.26 12.09 2.26
C LEU A 45 12.24 12.79 1.33
N ASP A 46 13.31 13.31 1.92
CA ASP A 46 14.50 13.79 1.23
C ASP A 46 15.69 13.01 1.77
N LEU A 47 16.50 12.46 0.88
CA LEU A 47 17.74 11.78 1.23
C LEU A 47 18.87 12.26 0.31
N GLU A 48 20.00 12.57 0.92
CA GLU A 48 21.24 12.91 0.26
C GLU A 48 22.09 11.68 0.00
N GLU A 49 23.08 11.84 -0.89
CA GLU A 49 24.02 10.78 -1.21
C GLU A 49 24.84 10.37 0.02
N GLY A 50 24.90 9.07 0.30
CA GLY A 50 25.61 8.53 1.45
C GLY A 50 24.81 8.52 2.76
N GLU A 51 23.59 9.08 2.80
CA GLU A 51 22.74 9.00 3.98
C GLU A 51 22.14 7.60 4.16
N PHE A 52 22.09 7.14 5.41
CA PHE A 52 21.46 5.88 5.80
C PHE A 52 20.16 6.15 6.56
N VAL A 53 19.06 5.57 6.09
CA VAL A 53 17.75 5.71 6.73
C VAL A 53 17.16 4.35 7.09
N GLY A 54 16.64 4.23 8.31
CA GLY A 54 15.93 3.06 8.79
C GLY A 54 14.43 3.29 8.85
N LEU A 55 13.64 2.48 8.14
CA LEU A 55 12.18 2.53 8.22
C LEU A 55 11.65 1.50 9.23
N ILE A 56 11.15 1.99 10.37
CA ILE A 56 10.68 1.15 11.49
C ILE A 56 9.18 1.32 11.75
N GLY A 57 8.57 0.32 12.38
CA GLY A 57 7.14 0.34 12.72
C GLY A 57 6.51 -1.06 12.72
N PRO A 58 5.26 -1.20 13.20
CA PRO A 58 4.58 -2.49 13.30
C PRO A 58 4.27 -3.12 11.93
N ASN A 59 3.88 -4.39 11.93
CA ASN A 59 3.42 -5.09 10.72
C ASN A 59 2.19 -4.41 10.13
N GLY A 60 2.15 -4.24 8.81
CA GLY A 60 1.06 -3.54 8.13
C GLY A 60 1.16 -2.00 8.11
N ALA A 61 2.21 -1.40 8.68
CA ALA A 61 2.42 0.05 8.67
C ALA A 61 2.82 0.65 7.30
N GLY A 62 2.91 -0.16 6.24
CA GLY A 62 3.28 0.33 4.90
C GLY A 62 4.78 0.34 4.59
N LYS A 63 5.62 -0.24 5.46
CA LYS A 63 7.09 -0.23 5.29
C LYS A 63 7.55 -0.87 3.99
N THR A 64 7.17 -2.12 3.75
CA THR A 64 7.43 -2.85 2.48
C THR A 64 6.72 -2.24 1.27
N THR A 65 5.80 -1.29 1.48
CA THR A 65 5.20 -0.53 0.38
C THR A 65 6.06 0.65 -0.04
N LEU A 66 6.94 1.14 0.84
CA LEU A 66 7.84 2.28 0.60
C LEU A 66 9.23 1.88 0.10
N VAL A 67 9.65 0.62 0.30
CA VAL A 67 10.96 0.07 -0.10
C VAL A 67 10.84 -0.91 -1.26
#